data_AF-A0A1J4JPL6-F1
#
_entry.id   AF-A0A1J4JPL6-F1
#
_cell.length_a   1.000
_cell.length_b   1.000
_cell.length_c   1.000
_cell.angle_alpha   90.00
_cell.angle_beta   90.00
_cell.angle_gamma   90.00
#
_symmetry.space_group_name_H-M   'P 1'
#
loop_
_entity.id
_entity.type
_entity.pdbx_description
1 polymer ?
#
loop_
_entity_poly.entity_id
_entity_poly.type
_entity_poly.pdbx_seq_one_letter_code
_entity_poly.pdbx_strand_id
1 'polypeptide(L)'
;MLYNVLDNRFTHFDKSLKPTEISEPFYLSVLYNDDDDLSYDYEELLESIVEQFSSELQGFRHHHIRFLSNPPSKVEKEINNFTQNASQFTNFIQTKALELNTALYQGREASFIISQRRENLIKSDFNKKSNNENESDSSSESSHKSEYSYSDSDDSDEDMFIDKFIIYDNEESDEIIKQLDKIAVLINKVFSNAKDKNASLLHGSLASSRNGSKSPSSSSKTTRITKSMKSSISSTMKKNILAQVNCIEDALSSTYLQLFASMKGTLVALIRSADYEQAGNVNREMRQRILEFVGHLNDIKKRASQNLDVKSVRAVDERINQLKSMESEDIKICILDSLRDVIDMTITNYDRNIKKINDEYHDYIQLLKSELGQNSQDVMEKDHIPALIKIEKEKMMALKREEKRSDPSFPEKRNAIRMLIENEQYDTADKETAQLEKLVIKTRKQRIEKVEQKYDLMKQQKIESQREELLMMEKRFSRKVQLAKENKKTAIESRFKILQSSIRSTSQRHLTFALREAFF
;
A
#
# COMPACT_ATOMS: atom_id res chain seq x y z
N MET A 1 -15.39 -16.53 3.81
CA MET A 1 -15.48 -18.02 3.76
C MET A 1 -14.11 -18.66 3.98
N LEU A 2 -13.07 -18.30 3.22
CA LEU A 2 -11.72 -18.82 3.43
C LEU A 2 -11.14 -18.49 4.81
N TYR A 3 -11.24 -17.23 5.25
CA TYR A 3 -10.82 -16.80 6.59
C TYR A 3 -11.38 -17.71 7.69
N ASN A 4 -12.71 -17.84 7.75
CA ASN A 4 -13.39 -18.68 8.76
C ASN A 4 -12.92 -20.14 8.73
N VAL A 5 -12.50 -20.69 7.58
CA VAL A 5 -11.95 -22.06 7.52
C VAL A 5 -10.57 -22.11 8.17
N LEU A 6 -9.71 -21.13 7.89
CA LEU A 6 -8.36 -21.03 8.46
C LEU A 6 -8.41 -20.75 9.97
N ASP A 7 -9.25 -19.81 10.39
CA ASP A 7 -9.49 -19.50 11.80
C ASP A 7 -10.06 -20.72 12.56
N ASN A 8 -11.03 -21.44 11.97
CA ASN A 8 -11.52 -22.69 12.58
C ASN A 8 -10.41 -23.74 12.70
N ARG A 9 -9.54 -23.90 11.70
CA ARG A 9 -8.41 -24.84 11.79
C ARG A 9 -7.43 -24.43 12.89
N PHE A 10 -7.14 -23.14 13.01
CA PHE A 10 -6.25 -22.59 14.04
C PHE A 10 -6.83 -22.79 15.45
N THR A 11 -8.08 -22.39 15.68
CA THR A 11 -8.78 -22.56 16.98
C THR A 11 -8.92 -24.01 17.42
N HIS A 12 -8.94 -24.97 16.48
CA HIS A 12 -8.94 -26.40 16.77
C HIS A 12 -7.52 -27.02 16.87
N PHE A 13 -6.48 -26.19 16.94
CA PHE A 13 -5.08 -26.59 17.08
C PHE A 13 -4.61 -27.58 16.00
N ASP A 14 -5.03 -27.36 14.75
CA ASP A 14 -4.59 -28.18 13.62
C ASP A 14 -3.07 -28.02 13.39
N LYS A 15 -2.29 -29.02 13.82
CA LYS A 15 -0.82 -29.06 13.67
C LYS A 15 -0.34 -29.14 12.21
N SER A 16 -1.24 -29.40 11.27
CA SER A 16 -0.91 -29.41 9.84
C SER A 16 -1.01 -28.03 9.20
N LEU A 17 -1.66 -27.08 9.88
CA LEU A 17 -1.81 -25.71 9.41
C LEU A 17 -0.43 -25.03 9.35
N LYS A 18 -0.10 -24.48 8.19
CA LYS A 18 1.16 -23.79 7.96
C LYS A 18 0.97 -22.28 7.97
N PRO A 19 1.98 -21.51 8.44
CA PRO A 19 1.94 -20.05 8.37
C PRO A 19 1.68 -19.51 6.95
N THR A 20 2.23 -20.14 5.91
CA THR A 20 2.01 -19.68 4.53
C THR A 20 0.57 -19.82 4.04
N GLU A 21 -0.19 -20.77 4.61
CA GLU A 21 -1.62 -20.93 4.29
C GLU A 21 -2.47 -19.75 4.81
N ILE A 22 -1.92 -18.91 5.70
CA ILE A 22 -2.56 -17.69 6.22
C ILE A 22 -1.93 -16.44 5.60
N SER A 23 -0.59 -16.37 5.50
CA SER A 23 0.09 -15.18 4.99
C SER A 23 -0.14 -14.91 3.51
N GLU A 24 -0.34 -15.94 2.68
CA GLU A 24 -0.68 -15.74 1.27
C GLU A 24 -2.08 -15.12 1.10
N PRO A 25 -3.16 -15.68 1.71
CA PRO A 25 -4.47 -15.02 1.73
C PRO A 25 -4.46 -13.61 2.33
N PHE A 26 -3.68 -13.37 3.38
CA PHE A 26 -3.50 -12.02 3.95
C PHE A 26 -2.92 -11.05 2.94
N TYR A 27 -1.81 -11.42 2.30
CA TYR A 27 -1.17 -10.60 1.28
C TYR A 27 -2.12 -10.31 0.10
N LEU A 28 -2.86 -11.33 -0.35
CA LEU A 28 -3.85 -11.17 -1.42
C LEU A 28 -5.04 -10.31 -1.00
N SER A 29 -5.52 -10.42 0.24
CA SER A 29 -6.61 -9.56 0.73
C SER A 29 -6.16 -8.11 0.76
N VAL A 30 -4.94 -7.84 1.21
CA VAL A 30 -4.38 -6.50 1.17
C VAL A 30 -4.24 -6.01 -0.27
N LEU A 31 -3.73 -6.82 -1.21
CA LEU A 31 -3.57 -6.39 -2.60
C LEU A 31 -4.88 -6.05 -3.32
N TYR A 32 -5.90 -6.90 -3.16
CA TYR A 32 -7.08 -6.89 -4.03
C TYR A 32 -8.38 -6.42 -3.35
N ASN A 33 -8.45 -6.40 -2.03
CA ASN A 33 -9.59 -5.86 -1.30
C ASN A 33 -9.25 -4.50 -0.69
N ASP A 34 -10.20 -3.57 -0.79
CA ASP A 34 -10.20 -2.30 -0.06
C ASP A 34 -11.00 -2.41 1.26
N ASP A 35 -11.28 -3.64 1.72
CA ASP A 35 -11.98 -3.94 2.97
C ASP A 35 -10.95 -4.12 4.09
N ASP A 36 -10.75 -3.05 4.87
CA ASP A 36 -9.73 -2.98 5.92
C ASP A 36 -10.02 -3.99 7.06
N ASP A 37 -11.28 -4.35 7.30
CA ASP A 37 -11.69 -5.23 8.40
C ASP A 37 -11.15 -6.66 8.20
N LEU A 38 -11.32 -7.21 6.99
CA LEU A 38 -10.84 -8.57 6.68
C LEU A 38 -9.31 -8.66 6.70
N SER A 39 -8.60 -7.60 6.28
CA SER A 39 -7.14 -7.57 6.37
C SER A 39 -6.64 -7.57 7.81
N TYR A 40 -7.33 -6.88 8.72
CA TYR A 40 -6.97 -6.86 10.14
C TYR A 40 -7.15 -8.24 10.78
N ASP A 41 -8.26 -8.90 10.48
CA ASP A 41 -8.56 -10.27 10.93
C ASP A 41 -7.47 -11.27 10.50
N TYR A 42 -6.98 -11.16 9.25
CA TYR A 42 -5.87 -11.98 8.75
C TYR A 42 -4.53 -11.64 9.39
N GLU A 43 -4.27 -10.35 9.68
CA GLU A 43 -3.05 -9.90 10.36
C GLU A 43 -2.94 -10.53 11.76
N GLU A 44 -4.00 -10.45 12.58
CA GLU A 44 -4.04 -11.01 13.93
C GLU A 44 -3.89 -12.55 13.94
N LEU A 45 -4.55 -13.22 12.99
CA LEU A 45 -4.42 -14.67 12.83
C LEU A 45 -3.00 -15.07 12.39
N LEU A 46 -2.36 -14.27 11.53
CA LEU A 46 -0.99 -14.51 11.10
C LEU A 46 0.00 -14.31 12.24
N GLU A 47 -0.15 -13.27 13.05
CA GLU A 47 0.66 -13.05 14.26
C GLU A 47 0.59 -14.27 15.19
N SER A 48 -0.62 -14.73 15.49
CA SER A 48 -0.87 -15.86 16.38
C SER A 48 -0.24 -17.17 15.87
N ILE A 49 -0.35 -17.47 14.57
CA ILE A 49 0.28 -18.68 14.02
C ILE A 49 1.80 -18.57 13.93
N VAL A 50 2.34 -17.38 13.66
CA VAL A 50 3.79 -17.12 13.64
C VAL A 50 4.39 -17.38 15.01
N GLU A 51 3.75 -16.88 16.08
CA GLU A 51 4.19 -17.12 17.46
C GLU A 51 4.19 -18.62 17.81
N GLN A 52 3.08 -19.32 17.54
CA GLN A 52 2.98 -20.76 17.81
C GLN A 52 4.05 -21.54 17.03
N PHE A 53 4.18 -21.26 15.73
CA PHE A 53 5.07 -21.99 14.85
C PHE A 53 6.55 -21.72 15.16
N SER A 54 6.88 -20.48 15.53
CA SER A 54 8.21 -20.11 16.03
C SER A 54 8.55 -20.90 17.29
N SER A 55 7.64 -20.96 18.26
CA SER A 55 7.83 -21.75 19.49
C SER A 55 8.04 -23.25 19.22
N GLU A 56 7.26 -23.84 18.31
CA GLU A 56 7.44 -25.24 17.88
C GLU A 56 8.82 -25.46 17.22
N LEU A 57 9.24 -24.54 16.35
CA LEU A 57 10.55 -24.58 15.70
C LEU A 57 11.70 -24.55 16.72
N GLN A 58 11.58 -23.74 17.79
CA GLN A 58 12.56 -23.76 18.88
C GLN A 58 12.58 -25.10 19.63
N GLY A 59 11.42 -25.72 19.83
CA GLY A 59 11.31 -27.06 20.39
C GLY A 59 12.10 -28.09 19.58
N PHE A 60 11.97 -28.05 18.25
CA PHE A 60 12.74 -28.92 17.34
C PHE A 60 14.24 -28.64 17.38
N ARG A 61 14.65 -27.37 17.38
CA ARG A 61 16.08 -26.97 17.51
C ARG A 61 16.69 -27.47 18.82
N HIS A 62 15.98 -27.32 19.94
CA HIS A 62 16.42 -27.85 21.23
C HIS A 62 16.55 -29.38 21.21
N HIS A 63 15.57 -30.08 20.64
CA HIS A 63 15.61 -31.53 20.49
C HIS A 63 16.80 -31.98 19.62
N HIS A 64 17.11 -31.22 18.57
CA HIS A 64 18.23 -31.51 17.67
C HIS A 64 19.57 -31.41 18.40
N ILE A 65 19.79 -30.36 19.19
CA ILE A 65 21.01 -30.24 20.01
C ILE A 65 21.12 -31.40 21.00
N ARG A 66 20.01 -31.78 21.64
CA ARG A 66 19.99 -32.93 22.57
C ARG A 66 20.33 -34.23 21.83
N PHE A 67 19.78 -34.45 20.64
CA PHE A 67 20.10 -35.61 19.80
C PHE A 67 21.59 -35.64 19.45
N LEU A 68 22.14 -34.53 18.93
CA LEU A 68 23.55 -34.41 18.55
C LEU A 68 24.52 -34.53 19.74
N SER A 69 24.07 -34.26 20.97
CA SER A 69 24.90 -34.38 22.16
C SER A 69 25.25 -35.83 22.54
N ASN A 70 24.48 -36.81 22.04
CA ASN A 70 24.70 -38.22 22.32
C ASN A 70 25.47 -38.89 21.18
N PRO A 71 26.73 -39.32 21.40
CA PRO A 71 27.52 -39.97 20.36
C PRO A 71 26.89 -41.30 19.93
N PRO A 72 26.96 -41.66 18.63
CA PRO A 72 26.59 -43.00 18.21
C PRO A 72 27.52 -44.05 18.84
N SER A 73 27.03 -45.28 18.95
CA SER A 73 27.87 -46.39 19.39
C SER A 73 29.01 -46.66 18.40
N LYS A 74 29.87 -47.63 18.72
CA LYS A 74 30.99 -48.00 17.85
C LYS A 74 30.54 -48.86 16.65
N VAL A 75 29.28 -49.28 16.60
CA VAL A 75 28.75 -50.17 15.56
C VAL A 75 28.46 -49.38 14.29
N GLU A 76 29.03 -49.81 13.16
CA GLU A 76 28.93 -49.08 11.88
C GLU A 76 27.50 -48.83 11.41
N LYS A 77 26.60 -49.83 11.58
CA LYS A 77 25.17 -49.66 11.28
C LYS A 77 24.52 -48.54 12.11
N GLU A 78 24.90 -48.41 13.38
CA GLU A 78 24.37 -47.38 14.27
C GLU A 78 24.97 -45.99 13.97
N ILE A 79 26.23 -45.92 13.53
CA ILE A 79 26.85 -44.68 13.04
C ILE A 79 26.15 -44.19 11.77
N ASN A 80 25.83 -45.09 10.85
CA ASN A 80 25.12 -44.74 9.62
C ASN A 80 23.68 -44.28 9.93
N ASN A 81 22.95 -45.00 10.79
CA ASN A 81 21.61 -44.59 11.23
C ASN A 81 21.63 -43.23 11.94
N PHE A 82 22.62 -42.98 12.80
CA PHE A 82 22.76 -41.68 13.47
C PHE A 82 22.98 -40.55 12.47
N THR A 83 23.90 -40.73 11.52
CA THR A 83 24.20 -39.72 10.49
C THR A 83 22.97 -39.44 9.62
N GLN A 84 22.26 -40.48 9.20
CA GLN A 84 21.03 -40.34 8.41
C GLN A 84 19.94 -39.59 9.18
N ASN A 85 19.69 -39.97 10.43
CA ASN A 85 18.67 -39.31 11.26
C ASN A 85 19.04 -37.85 11.56
N ALA A 86 20.32 -37.56 11.80
CA ALA A 86 20.81 -36.19 11.99
C ALA A 86 20.54 -35.32 10.76
N SER A 87 20.86 -35.85 9.57
CA SER A 87 20.64 -35.15 8.30
C SER A 87 19.15 -34.93 8.03
N GLN A 88 18.32 -35.95 8.21
CA GLN A 88 16.87 -35.84 8.05
C GLN A 88 16.27 -34.81 9.00
N PHE A 89 16.73 -34.78 10.26
CA PHE A 89 16.21 -33.84 11.24
C PHE A 89 16.68 -32.40 10.98
N THR A 90 17.94 -32.23 10.55
CA THR A 90 18.46 -30.93 10.08
C THR A 90 17.63 -30.39 8.92
N ASN A 91 17.34 -31.23 7.93
CA ASN A 91 16.51 -30.85 6.78
C ASN A 91 15.09 -30.50 7.20
N PHE A 92 14.50 -31.25 8.11
CA PHE A 92 13.16 -30.96 8.65
C PHE A 92 13.09 -29.58 9.31
N ILE A 93 14.07 -29.23 10.16
CA ILE A 93 14.17 -27.90 10.80
C ILE A 93 14.34 -26.83 9.72
N GLN A 94 15.19 -27.07 8.72
CA GLN A 94 15.42 -26.11 7.65
C GLN A 94 14.15 -25.85 6.82
N THR A 95 13.37 -26.88 6.50
CA THR A 95 12.09 -26.71 5.79
C THR A 95 11.10 -25.90 6.63
N LYS A 96 11.00 -26.17 7.93
CA LYS A 96 10.15 -25.40 8.84
C LYS A 96 10.61 -23.94 8.97
N ALA A 97 11.91 -23.70 9.08
CA ALA A 97 12.45 -22.33 9.14
C ALA A 97 12.21 -21.55 7.83
N LEU A 98 12.29 -22.22 6.68
CA LEU A 98 11.97 -21.61 5.38
C LEU A 98 10.49 -21.21 5.31
N GLU A 99 9.60 -22.10 5.74
CA GLU A 99 8.15 -21.83 5.81
C GLU A 99 7.84 -20.57 6.64
N LEU A 100 8.45 -20.46 7.83
CA LEU A 100 8.29 -19.29 8.69
C LEU A 100 8.82 -18.02 8.01
N ASN A 101 10.01 -18.08 7.40
CA ASN A 101 10.59 -16.93 6.68
C ASN A 101 9.71 -16.47 5.51
N THR A 102 9.11 -17.40 4.76
CA THR A 102 8.19 -17.06 3.67
C THR A 102 6.94 -16.36 4.19
N ALA A 103 6.38 -16.84 5.30
CA ALA A 103 5.19 -16.24 5.89
C ALA A 103 5.47 -14.84 6.45
N LEU A 104 6.59 -14.67 7.16
CA LEU A 104 7.05 -13.37 7.63
C LEU A 104 7.29 -12.40 6.46
N TYR A 105 7.88 -12.87 5.36
CA TYR A 105 8.06 -12.06 4.15
C TYR A 105 6.73 -11.55 3.59
N GLN A 106 5.74 -12.42 3.42
CA GLN A 106 4.41 -12.04 2.95
C GLN A 106 3.69 -11.10 3.94
N GLY A 107 3.85 -11.32 5.25
CA GLY A 107 3.33 -10.43 6.30
C GLY A 107 3.92 -9.02 6.23
N ARG A 108 5.24 -8.90 6.02
CA ARG A 108 5.94 -7.62 5.81
C ARG A 108 5.45 -6.90 4.55
N GLU A 109 5.31 -7.63 3.43
CA GLU A 109 4.78 -7.07 2.18
C GLU A 109 3.39 -6.46 2.41
N ALA A 110 2.49 -7.22 3.03
CA ALA A 110 1.14 -6.78 3.33
C ALA A 110 1.14 -5.55 4.26
N SER A 111 1.94 -5.59 5.33
CA SER A 111 2.08 -4.50 6.30
C SER A 111 2.59 -3.22 5.64
N PHE A 112 3.60 -3.33 4.78
CA PHE A 112 4.12 -2.21 3.99
C PHE A 112 3.05 -1.60 3.07
N ILE A 113 2.25 -2.44 2.40
CA ILE A 113 1.16 -1.95 1.54
C ILE A 113 0.13 -1.17 2.37
N ILE A 114 -0.24 -1.67 3.55
CA ILE A 114 -1.18 -1.02 4.46
C ILE A 114 -0.62 0.33 4.93
N SER A 115 0.66 0.40 5.33
CA SER A 115 1.28 1.63 5.81
C SER A 115 1.34 2.72 4.73
N GLN A 116 1.69 2.34 3.50
CA GLN A 116 1.70 3.24 2.36
C GLN A 116 0.30 3.77 2.01
N ARG A 117 -0.77 3.01 2.24
CA ARG A 117 -2.15 3.51 2.09
C ARG A 117 -2.45 4.59 3.13
N ARG A 118 -2.09 4.36 4.40
CA ARG A 118 -2.34 5.27 5.53
C ARG A 118 -1.58 6.59 5.41
N GLU A 119 -0.28 6.53 5.11
CA GLU A 119 0.58 7.73 5.01
C GLU A 119 0.08 8.71 3.93
N ASN A 120 -0.52 8.19 2.86
CA ASN A 120 -1.06 8.99 1.77
C ASN A 120 -2.45 9.59 2.07
N LEU A 121 -3.26 8.95 2.93
CA LEU A 121 -4.50 9.53 3.44
C LEU A 121 -4.19 10.76 4.31
N ILE A 122 -3.25 10.63 5.25
CA ILE A 122 -2.84 11.72 6.17
C ILE A 122 -2.27 12.91 5.40
N LYS A 123 -1.38 12.68 4.42
CA LYS A 123 -0.84 13.74 3.55
C LYS A 123 -1.90 14.40 2.66
N SER A 124 -3.01 13.72 2.37
CA SER A 124 -4.12 14.28 1.59
C SER A 124 -5.02 15.20 2.41
N ASP A 125 -5.17 14.95 3.72
CA ASP A 125 -6.01 15.74 4.61
C ASP A 125 -5.28 16.98 5.16
N PHE A 126 -3.97 16.89 5.40
CA PHE A 126 -3.16 18.06 5.76
C PHE A 126 -3.14 19.14 4.66
N ASN A 127 -3.11 18.74 3.38
CA ASN A 127 -3.17 19.66 2.25
C ASN A 127 -4.59 20.21 1.96
N LYS A 128 -5.65 19.59 2.50
CA LYS A 128 -7.00 20.16 2.46
C LYS A 128 -7.18 21.26 3.51
N LYS A 129 -6.56 21.15 4.68
CA LYS A 129 -6.59 22.19 5.71
C LYS A 129 -5.76 23.42 5.33
N SER A 130 -4.57 23.24 4.77
CA SER A 130 -3.70 24.36 4.38
C SER A 130 -4.23 25.20 3.20
N ASN A 131 -5.09 24.64 2.34
CA ASN A 131 -5.72 25.39 1.24
C ASN A 131 -7.00 26.14 1.63
N ASN A 132 -7.60 25.84 2.78
CA ASN A 132 -8.80 26.55 3.26
C ASN A 132 -8.49 27.77 4.13
N GLU A 133 -7.24 27.96 4.58
CA GLU A 133 -6.84 29.11 5.42
C GLU A 133 -6.37 30.34 4.64
N ASN A 134 -6.34 30.29 3.30
CA ASN A 134 -5.89 31.42 2.46
C ASN A 134 -7.04 32.26 1.86
N GLU A 135 -8.30 32.05 2.25
CA GLU A 135 -9.42 32.94 1.91
C GLU A 135 -9.81 33.83 3.10
N SER A 136 -8.89 34.68 3.55
CA SER A 136 -9.25 35.89 4.32
C SER A 136 -8.22 37.01 4.15
N ASP A 137 -8.58 37.96 3.28
CA ASP A 137 -8.24 39.37 3.19
C ASP A 137 -6.92 39.95 3.77
N SER A 138 -6.09 40.38 2.82
CA SER A 138 -5.61 41.76 2.65
C SER A 138 -4.43 42.34 3.47
N SER A 139 -3.43 42.74 2.69
CA SER A 139 -2.56 43.94 2.82
C SER A 139 -1.36 43.91 3.78
N SER A 140 -0.16 43.84 3.20
CA SER A 140 0.84 44.93 3.13
C SER A 140 2.28 44.39 3.11
N GLU A 141 3.11 45.10 2.35
CA GLU A 141 4.52 44.83 2.04
C GLU A 141 5.42 44.72 3.26
N SER A 142 6.43 43.84 3.23
CA SER A 142 7.82 44.27 3.02
C SER A 142 8.82 43.13 3.26
N SER A 143 9.94 43.25 2.57
CA SER A 143 11.11 42.40 2.57
C SER A 143 11.64 42.03 3.96
N HIS A 144 11.92 40.74 4.20
CA HIS A 144 13.14 40.34 4.90
C HIS A 144 13.59 38.93 4.50
N LYS A 145 14.87 38.83 4.13
CA LYS A 145 15.68 37.61 4.14
C LYS A 145 15.74 37.04 5.55
N SER A 146 15.48 35.74 5.73
CA SER A 146 16.20 34.85 6.65
C SER A 146 15.82 33.40 6.27
N GLU A 147 16.79 32.57 5.87
CA GLU A 147 17.53 31.67 6.77
C GLU A 147 16.76 30.36 6.97
N TYR A 148 17.27 29.31 6.31
CA TYR A 148 16.83 27.93 6.49
C TYR A 148 17.02 27.54 7.96
N SER A 149 15.94 27.60 8.72
CA SER A 149 15.84 27.08 10.08
C SER A 149 15.02 25.81 10.02
N TYR A 150 15.69 24.67 10.19
CA TYR A 150 15.08 23.44 10.68
C TYR A 150 14.30 23.80 11.95
N SER A 151 12.98 23.80 11.89
CA SER A 151 12.16 23.74 13.09
C SER A 151 11.87 22.26 13.34
N ASP A 152 12.55 21.72 14.36
CA ASP A 152 12.04 20.64 15.18
C ASP A 152 10.56 20.88 15.47
N SER A 153 9.71 19.96 15.02
CA SER A 153 8.38 19.77 15.57
C SER A 153 8.41 18.44 16.31
N ASP A 154 8.99 18.48 17.51
CA ASP A 154 8.62 17.58 18.59
C ASP A 154 7.13 17.81 18.92
N ASP A 155 6.44 16.72 19.28
CA ASP A 155 5.07 16.64 19.78
C ASP A 155 3.92 16.64 18.76
N SER A 156 4.07 15.83 17.70
CA SER A 156 2.93 14.99 17.29
C SER A 156 3.30 13.55 17.62
N ASP A 157 2.53 12.91 18.50
CA ASP A 157 2.41 11.45 18.54
C ASP A 157 1.82 11.01 17.17
N GLU A 158 2.61 11.14 16.10
CA GLU A 158 2.41 10.36 14.89
C GLU A 158 2.60 8.93 15.36
N ASP A 159 1.53 8.13 15.35
CA ASP A 159 1.60 6.68 15.41
C ASP A 159 2.54 6.22 14.30
N MET A 160 3.84 6.21 14.61
CA MET A 160 4.89 5.77 13.73
C MET A 160 4.53 4.32 13.41
N PHE A 161 4.16 4.05 12.17
CA PHE A 161 3.78 2.72 11.76
C PHE A 161 4.98 1.79 12.01
N ILE A 162 4.89 0.98 13.06
CA ILE A 162 5.86 -0.08 13.35
C ILE A 162 5.36 -1.30 12.61
N ASP A 163 6.13 -1.75 11.60
CA ASP A 163 5.92 -3.07 11.00
C ASP A 163 6.17 -4.12 12.09
N LYS A 164 5.07 -4.66 12.65
CA LYS A 164 5.12 -5.64 13.75
C LYS A 164 5.89 -6.90 13.37
N PHE A 165 5.99 -7.23 12.08
CA PHE A 165 6.76 -8.38 11.62
C PHE A 165 8.26 -8.22 11.80
N ILE A 166 8.77 -6.98 11.92
CA ILE A 166 10.17 -6.71 12.29
C ILE A 166 10.47 -7.24 13.70
N ILE A 167 9.50 -7.19 14.62
CA ILE A 167 9.68 -7.70 15.99
C ILE A 167 9.92 -9.22 15.94
N TYR A 168 9.08 -9.94 15.21
CA TYR A 168 9.22 -11.39 15.05
C TYR A 168 10.52 -11.80 14.33
N ASP A 169 10.99 -11.01 13.36
CA ASP A 169 12.29 -11.24 12.72
C ASP A 169 13.46 -11.09 13.70
N ASN A 170 13.40 -10.07 14.55
CA ASN A 170 14.44 -9.81 15.56
C ASN A 170 14.45 -10.91 16.62
N GLU A 171 13.28 -11.31 17.12
CA GLU A 171 13.15 -12.41 18.09
C GLU A 171 13.65 -13.74 17.52
N GLU A 172 13.31 -14.06 16.27
CA GLU A 172 13.78 -15.26 15.60
C GLU A 172 15.30 -15.21 15.37
N SER A 173 15.85 -14.06 14.96
CA SER A 173 17.29 -13.89 14.79
C SER A 173 18.05 -14.10 16.11
N ASP A 174 17.56 -13.51 17.21
CA ASP A 174 18.14 -13.67 18.55
C ASP A 174 18.12 -15.12 19.02
N GLU A 175 17.02 -15.83 18.79
CA GLU A 175 16.93 -17.23 19.18
C GLU A 175 17.83 -18.11 18.30
N ILE A 176 17.92 -17.86 16.99
CA ILE A 176 18.90 -18.55 16.12
C ILE A 176 20.33 -18.31 16.62
N ILE A 177 20.69 -17.09 17.03
CA ILE A 177 22.01 -16.77 17.60
C ILE A 177 22.27 -17.59 18.87
N LYS A 178 21.31 -17.66 19.80
CA LYS A 178 21.44 -18.51 21.00
C LYS A 178 21.63 -20.00 20.64
N GLN A 179 21.01 -20.47 19.56
CA GLN A 179 21.18 -21.84 19.08
C GLN A 179 22.58 -22.07 18.50
N LEU A 180 23.11 -21.11 17.73
CA LEU A 180 24.49 -21.14 17.24
C LEU A 180 25.48 -21.24 18.40
N ASP A 181 25.30 -20.46 19.47
CA ASP A 181 26.15 -20.52 20.66
C ASP A 181 26.11 -21.90 21.33
N LYS A 182 24.92 -22.50 21.48
CA LYS A 182 24.77 -23.85 22.04
C LYS A 182 25.46 -24.91 21.17
N ILE A 183 25.35 -24.83 19.84
CA ILE A 183 26.02 -25.73 18.89
C ILE A 183 27.55 -25.54 18.96
N ALA A 184 28.03 -24.30 19.05
CA ALA A 184 29.45 -23.97 19.18
C ALA A 184 30.05 -24.46 20.52
N VAL A 185 29.29 -24.42 21.61
CA VAL A 185 29.69 -25.03 22.89
C VAL A 185 29.74 -26.54 22.77
N LEU A 186 28.74 -27.15 22.13
CA LEU A 186 28.66 -28.60 21.96
C LEU A 186 29.86 -29.15 21.18
N ILE A 187 30.20 -28.54 20.03
CA ILE A 187 31.34 -28.98 19.23
C ILE A 187 32.65 -28.88 20.03
N ASN A 188 32.86 -27.79 20.76
CA ASN A 188 34.05 -27.61 21.60
C ASN A 188 34.14 -28.67 22.70
N LYS A 189 33.01 -29.03 23.31
CA LYS A 189 32.93 -30.10 24.33
C LYS A 189 33.32 -31.47 23.75
N VAL A 190 32.86 -31.79 22.54
CA VAL A 190 33.23 -33.05 21.85
C VAL A 190 34.74 -33.10 21.60
N PHE A 191 35.33 -32.00 21.12
CA PHE A 191 36.78 -31.91 20.90
C PHE A 191 37.59 -32.03 22.20
N SER A 192 37.17 -31.40 23.30
CA SER A 192 37.82 -31.53 24.62
C SER A 192 37.78 -32.96 25.13
N ASN A 193 36.61 -33.60 25.07
CA ASN A 193 36.46 -34.98 25.51
C ASN A 193 37.32 -35.96 24.69
N ALA A 194 37.50 -35.71 23.40
CA ALA A 194 38.38 -36.51 22.55
C ALA A 194 39.85 -36.31 22.89
N LYS A 195 40.28 -35.07 23.18
CA LYS A 195 41.63 -34.74 23.63
C LYS A 195 42.00 -35.48 24.92
N ASP A 196 41.14 -35.42 25.93
CA ASP A 196 41.40 -36.02 27.25
C ASP A 196 41.45 -37.55 27.19
N LYS A 197 40.60 -38.17 26.36
CA LYS A 197 40.64 -39.62 26.11
C LYS A 197 41.92 -40.05 25.40
N ASN A 198 42.40 -39.27 24.42
CA ASN A 198 43.64 -39.56 23.70
C ASN A 198 44.88 -39.31 24.58
N ALA A 199 44.85 -38.34 25.49
CA ALA A 199 45.91 -38.14 26.49
C ALA A 199 45.98 -39.30 27.50
N SER A 200 44.84 -39.87 27.91
CA SER A 200 44.81 -41.04 28.82
C SER A 200 45.37 -42.31 28.19
N LEU A 201 45.29 -42.45 26.87
CA LEU A 201 45.85 -43.59 26.11
C LEU A 201 47.38 -43.51 25.96
N LEU A 202 47.97 -42.31 25.96
CA LEU A 202 49.42 -42.11 25.86
C LEU A 202 50.14 -42.26 27.21
N HIS A 203 49.44 -42.10 28.35
CA HIS A 203 50.01 -42.33 29.68
C HIS A 203 49.85 -43.76 30.22
N GLY A 204 49.27 -44.68 29.43
CA GLY A 204 49.05 -46.07 29.80
C GLY A 204 50.25 -47.02 29.66
N SER A 205 51.42 -46.52 29.24
CA SER A 205 52.62 -47.36 29.06
C SER A 205 53.88 -46.67 29.57
N LEU A 206 53.91 -46.29 30.85
CA LEU A 206 55.14 -46.10 31.64
C LEU A 206 54.79 -45.90 33.11
N ALA A 207 54.32 -46.97 33.76
CA ALA A 207 54.34 -47.06 35.21
C ALA A 207 55.71 -47.60 35.64
N SER A 208 56.68 -46.71 35.83
CA SER A 208 57.78 -46.93 36.76
C SER A 208 58.44 -45.61 37.17
N SER A 209 58.33 -45.34 38.47
CA SER A 209 59.27 -44.57 39.30
C SER A 209 59.08 -43.05 39.47
N ARG A 210 58.71 -42.74 40.72
CA ARG A 210 59.11 -41.61 41.60
C ARG A 210 58.31 -40.29 41.59
N ASN A 211 57.44 -40.23 42.60
CA ASN A 211 57.28 -39.20 43.64
C ASN A 211 57.69 -37.75 43.34
N GLY A 212 56.71 -36.86 43.45
CA GLY A 212 56.92 -35.42 43.54
C GLY A 212 55.58 -34.68 43.69
N SER A 213 55.07 -34.65 44.92
CA SER A 213 53.93 -33.88 45.41
C SER A 213 53.71 -32.50 44.77
N LYS A 214 52.49 -32.27 44.27
CA LYS A 214 51.68 -31.05 44.48
C LYS A 214 50.35 -31.21 43.74
N SER A 215 49.27 -31.37 44.50
CA SER A 215 47.89 -31.28 44.01
C SER A 215 47.63 -29.88 43.46
N PRO A 216 47.13 -29.71 42.22
CA PRO A 216 46.38 -28.54 41.85
C PRO A 216 44.90 -28.83 42.02
N SER A 217 44.29 -28.04 42.90
CA SER A 217 42.86 -27.84 43.06
C SER A 217 42.08 -27.93 41.76
N SER A 218 40.98 -28.68 41.83
CA SER A 218 39.85 -28.66 40.91
C SER A 218 39.33 -27.23 40.68
N SER A 219 39.75 -26.61 39.59
CA SER A 219 39.01 -25.52 38.96
C SER A 219 38.91 -25.84 37.48
N SER A 220 37.71 -26.22 37.04
CA SER A 220 37.36 -26.52 35.64
C SER A 220 37.47 -25.27 34.77
N LYS A 221 38.70 -24.88 34.41
CA LYS A 221 38.94 -23.95 33.30
C LYS A 221 38.87 -24.77 32.02
N THR A 222 37.72 -24.75 31.36
CA THR A 222 37.53 -25.25 30.00
C THR A 222 38.60 -24.61 29.11
N THR A 223 39.66 -25.33 28.79
CA THR A 223 40.78 -24.80 28.01
C THR A 223 40.26 -24.56 26.59
N ARG A 224 40.26 -23.32 26.12
CA ARG A 224 39.79 -22.96 24.77
C ARG A 224 40.66 -23.69 23.73
N ILE A 225 40.12 -24.71 23.07
CA ILE A 225 40.85 -25.49 22.06
C ILE A 225 41.04 -24.63 20.82
N THR A 226 42.28 -24.38 20.42
CA THR A 226 42.59 -23.59 19.24
C THR A 226 42.28 -24.34 17.95
N LYS A 227 42.12 -23.61 16.83
CA LYS A 227 41.83 -24.17 15.50
C LYS A 227 42.85 -25.24 15.06
N SER A 228 44.14 -25.02 15.34
CA SER A 228 45.20 -25.98 15.06
C SER A 228 45.07 -27.27 15.90
N MET A 229 44.68 -27.14 17.17
CA MET A 229 44.46 -28.29 18.06
C MET A 229 43.29 -29.16 17.62
N LYS A 230 42.17 -28.56 17.16
CA LYS A 230 41.03 -29.33 16.62
C LYS A 230 41.46 -30.20 15.43
N SER A 231 42.29 -29.66 14.56
CA SER A 231 42.88 -30.36 13.41
C SER A 231 43.65 -31.61 13.82
N SER A 232 44.58 -31.47 14.78
CA SER A 232 45.41 -32.57 15.28
C SER A 232 44.62 -33.61 16.08
N ILE A 233 43.57 -33.19 16.79
CA ILE A 233 42.69 -34.12 17.51
C ILE A 233 41.88 -34.94 16.49
N SER A 234 41.37 -34.30 15.43
CA SER A 234 40.51 -34.95 14.43
C SER A 234 41.18 -36.14 13.73
N SER A 235 42.49 -36.07 13.43
CA SER A 235 43.21 -37.18 12.78
C SER A 235 43.35 -38.43 13.67
N THR A 236 43.14 -38.27 14.98
CA THR A 236 43.22 -39.35 15.98
C THR A 236 41.86 -39.71 16.59
N MET A 237 40.77 -39.12 16.09
CA MET A 237 39.42 -39.42 16.57
C MET A 237 38.89 -40.76 16.03
N LYS A 238 38.06 -41.41 16.85
CA LYS A 238 37.32 -42.63 16.44
C LYS A 238 36.21 -42.27 15.45
N LYS A 239 35.89 -43.20 14.53
CA LYS A 239 34.84 -43.02 13.51
C LYS A 239 33.50 -42.51 14.06
N ASN A 240 33.06 -43.02 15.21
CA ASN A 240 31.79 -42.62 15.82
C ASN A 240 31.82 -41.17 16.37
N ILE A 241 32.98 -40.70 16.85
CA ILE A 241 33.17 -39.31 17.29
C ILE A 241 33.26 -38.38 16.07
N LEU A 242 33.95 -38.82 15.01
CA LEU A 242 34.02 -38.06 13.75
C LEU A 242 32.63 -37.89 13.12
N ALA A 243 31.81 -38.95 13.10
CA ALA A 243 30.44 -38.87 12.61
C ALA A 243 29.59 -37.86 13.42
N GLN A 244 29.73 -37.86 14.76
CA GLN A 244 29.08 -36.87 15.63
C GLN A 244 29.53 -35.45 15.31
N VAL A 245 30.84 -35.23 15.15
CA VAL A 245 31.41 -33.92 14.82
C VAL A 245 30.90 -33.41 13.48
N ASN A 246 30.85 -34.27 12.44
CA ASN A 246 30.33 -33.89 11.13
C ASN A 246 28.84 -33.51 11.19
N CYS A 247 28.02 -34.24 11.94
CA CYS A 247 26.60 -33.91 12.10
C CYS A 247 26.39 -32.57 12.83
N ILE A 248 27.23 -32.27 13.82
CA ILE A 248 27.25 -30.95 14.48
C ILE A 248 27.72 -29.86 13.50
N GLU A 249 28.70 -30.20 12.66
CA GLU A 249 29.15 -29.53 11.42
C GLU A 249 28.00 -28.98 10.56
N ASP A 250 27.18 -29.93 10.14
CA ASP A 250 26.05 -29.69 9.24
C ASP A 250 24.94 -28.89 9.92
N ALA A 251 24.67 -29.17 11.20
CA ALA A 251 23.69 -28.43 11.99
C ALA A 251 24.11 -26.95 12.18
N LEU A 252 25.39 -26.70 12.49
CA LEU A 252 25.94 -25.34 12.57
C LEU A 252 25.76 -24.61 11.24
N SER A 253 26.11 -25.28 10.14
CA SER A 253 26.04 -24.71 8.80
C SER A 253 24.60 -24.41 8.37
N SER A 254 23.63 -25.29 8.70
CA SER A 254 22.21 -25.05 8.45
C SER A 254 21.67 -23.90 9.29
N THR A 255 22.09 -23.78 10.55
CA THR A 255 21.63 -22.73 11.47
C THR A 255 22.13 -21.35 11.03
N TYR A 256 23.36 -21.23 10.51
CA TYR A 256 23.85 -19.98 9.91
C TYR A 256 23.03 -19.57 8.68
N LEU A 257 22.65 -20.52 7.81
CA LEU A 257 21.81 -20.19 6.65
C LEU A 257 20.43 -19.68 7.06
N GLN A 258 19.85 -20.22 8.14
CA GLN A 258 18.60 -19.72 8.70
C GLN A 258 18.76 -18.29 9.21
N LEU A 259 19.86 -17.98 9.92
CA LEU A 259 20.16 -16.63 10.39
C LEU A 259 20.26 -15.64 9.22
N PHE A 260 20.97 -16.00 8.15
CA PHE A 260 21.11 -15.11 6.98
C PHE A 260 19.78 -14.88 6.27
N ALA A 261 18.87 -15.86 6.22
CA ALA A 261 17.53 -15.67 5.68
C ALA A 261 16.72 -14.68 6.52
N SER A 262 16.78 -14.82 7.86
CA SER A 262 16.12 -13.93 8.82
C SER A 262 16.63 -12.48 8.69
N MET A 263 17.95 -12.28 8.76
CA MET A 263 18.57 -10.94 8.66
C MET A 263 18.27 -10.24 7.32
N LYS A 264 18.16 -11.01 6.22
CA LYS A 264 17.72 -10.46 4.92
C LYS A 264 16.28 -9.96 4.98
N GLY A 265 15.39 -10.71 5.63
CA GLY A 265 14.00 -10.31 5.85
C GLY A 265 13.91 -8.98 6.61
N THR A 266 14.64 -8.87 7.72
CA THR A 266 14.74 -7.64 8.52
C THR A 266 15.29 -6.47 7.70
N LEU A 267 16.35 -6.70 6.92
CA LEU A 267 16.97 -5.67 6.10
C LEU A 267 15.98 -5.09 5.08
N VAL A 268 15.21 -5.93 4.40
CA VAL A 268 14.17 -5.49 3.46
C VAL A 268 13.11 -4.65 4.17
N ALA A 269 12.63 -5.09 5.33
CA ALA A 269 11.61 -4.38 6.11
C ALA A 269 12.07 -2.96 6.51
N LEU A 270 13.30 -2.86 7.01
CA LEU A 270 13.89 -1.60 7.47
C LEU A 270 14.12 -0.62 6.31
N ILE A 271 14.61 -1.10 5.16
CA ILE A 271 14.78 -0.27 3.96
C ILE A 271 13.42 0.27 3.47
N ARG A 272 12.38 -0.57 3.46
CA ARG A 272 11.02 -0.16 3.06
C ARG A 272 10.40 0.86 4.01
N SER A 273 10.68 0.71 5.30
CA SER A 273 10.26 1.66 6.35
C SER A 273 11.14 2.92 6.41
N ALA A 274 12.13 3.04 5.50
CA ALA A 274 13.12 4.11 5.46
C ALA A 274 13.98 4.24 6.73
N ASP A 275 14.08 3.19 7.56
CA ASP A 275 15.00 3.11 8.70
C ASP A 275 16.38 2.63 8.23
N TYR A 276 17.07 3.55 7.54
CA TYR A 276 18.40 3.28 6.98
C TYR A 276 19.49 3.12 8.04
N GLU A 277 19.29 3.65 9.25
CA GLU A 277 20.24 3.50 10.34
C GLU A 277 20.24 2.07 10.87
N GLN A 278 19.07 1.54 11.22
CA GLN A 278 18.96 0.14 11.64
C GLN A 278 19.31 -0.82 10.51
N ALA A 279 18.92 -0.52 9.26
CA ALA A 279 19.32 -1.32 8.10
C ALA A 279 20.85 -1.45 7.98
N GLY A 280 21.57 -0.34 8.18
CA GLY A 280 23.04 -0.35 8.20
C GLY A 280 23.63 -1.18 9.35
N ASN A 281 22.99 -1.20 10.53
CA ASN A 281 23.41 -2.02 11.66
C ASN A 281 23.20 -3.51 11.40
N VAL A 282 22.03 -3.90 10.88
CA VAL A 282 21.73 -5.30 10.50
C VAL A 282 22.70 -5.77 9.41
N ASN A 283 22.99 -4.94 8.41
CA ASN A 283 23.96 -5.28 7.37
C ASN A 283 25.36 -5.54 7.94
N ARG A 284 25.83 -4.67 8.84
CA ARG A 284 27.13 -4.85 9.50
C ARG A 284 27.19 -6.15 10.31
N GLU A 285 26.13 -6.46 11.04
CA GLU A 285 26.06 -7.72 11.79
C GLU A 285 26.06 -8.91 10.82
N MET A 286 25.26 -8.88 9.75
CA MET A 286 25.22 -9.94 8.74
C MET A 286 26.62 -10.22 8.16
N ARG A 287 27.39 -9.19 7.79
CA ARG A 287 28.78 -9.33 7.35
C ARG A 287 29.69 -9.96 8.41
N GLN A 288 29.56 -9.54 9.66
CA GLN A 288 30.29 -10.15 10.78
C GLN A 288 29.98 -11.64 10.92
N ARG A 289 28.71 -12.03 10.81
CA ARG A 289 28.26 -13.44 10.87
C ARG A 289 28.73 -14.26 9.67
N ILE A 290 28.76 -13.67 8.47
CA ILE A 290 29.34 -14.30 7.28
C ILE A 290 30.83 -14.61 7.50
N LEU A 291 31.61 -13.63 8.00
CA LEU A 291 33.02 -13.83 8.32
C LEU A 291 33.24 -14.92 9.37
N GLU A 292 32.42 -14.95 10.41
CA GLU A 292 32.43 -16.00 11.43
C GLU A 292 32.18 -17.38 10.81
N PHE A 293 31.14 -17.51 9.98
CA PHE A 293 30.78 -18.76 9.33
C PHE A 293 31.82 -19.23 8.31
N VAL A 294 32.37 -18.33 7.49
CA VAL A 294 33.51 -18.63 6.61
C VAL A 294 34.71 -19.10 7.43
N GLY A 295 34.93 -18.54 8.62
CA GLY A 295 35.91 -19.01 9.58
C GLY A 295 35.71 -20.47 10.00
N HIS A 296 34.45 -20.87 10.26
CA HIS A 296 34.09 -22.27 10.56
C HIS A 296 34.26 -23.19 9.36
N LEU A 297 33.80 -22.78 8.18
CA LEU A 297 33.95 -23.55 6.94
C LEU A 297 35.43 -23.80 6.61
N ASN A 298 36.31 -22.81 6.79
CA ASN A 298 37.75 -23.00 6.61
C ASN A 298 38.36 -24.02 7.58
N ASP A 299 37.87 -24.07 8.83
CA ASP A 299 38.30 -25.08 9.81
C ASP A 299 37.83 -26.50 9.40
N ILE A 300 36.64 -26.61 8.81
CA ILE A 300 36.13 -27.86 8.22
C ILE A 300 36.97 -28.27 7.02
N LYS A 301 37.21 -27.35 6.09
CA LYS A 301 38.05 -27.56 4.90
C LYS A 301 39.45 -28.06 5.27
N LYS A 302 40.08 -27.43 6.25
CA LYS A 302 41.43 -27.81 6.73
C LYS A 302 41.45 -29.24 7.27
N ARG A 303 40.45 -29.64 8.04
CA ARG A 303 40.33 -31.02 8.56
C ARG A 303 40.05 -32.03 7.45
N ALA A 304 39.11 -31.71 6.55
CA ALA A 304 38.80 -32.55 5.40
C ALA A 304 40.03 -32.78 4.50
N SER A 305 40.84 -31.73 4.29
CA SER A 305 42.10 -31.81 3.55
C SER A 305 43.13 -32.70 4.24
N GLN A 306 43.26 -32.63 5.56
CA GLN A 306 44.15 -33.51 6.33
C GLN A 306 43.71 -34.98 6.29
N ASN A 307 42.40 -35.23 6.18
CA ASN A 307 41.82 -36.56 6.06
C ASN A 307 41.72 -37.04 4.60
N LEU A 308 42.24 -36.28 3.63
CA LEU A 308 42.15 -36.56 2.19
C LEU A 308 40.70 -36.73 1.67
N ASP A 309 39.73 -36.10 2.32
CA ASP A 309 38.32 -36.13 1.92
C ASP A 309 38.03 -35.05 0.87
N VAL A 310 38.28 -35.41 -0.39
CA VAL A 310 38.11 -34.51 -1.55
C VAL A 310 36.65 -34.08 -1.71
N LYS A 311 35.67 -34.92 -1.36
CA LYS A 311 34.25 -34.58 -1.52
C LYS A 311 33.85 -33.46 -0.56
N SER A 312 34.25 -33.58 0.71
CA SER A 312 33.98 -32.55 1.71
C SER A 312 34.71 -31.24 1.41
N VAL A 313 35.95 -31.29 0.91
CA VAL A 313 36.67 -30.08 0.49
C VAL A 313 35.94 -29.33 -0.63
N ARG A 314 35.48 -30.05 -1.67
CA ARG A 314 34.69 -29.44 -2.76
C ARG A 314 33.39 -28.82 -2.26
N ALA A 315 32.63 -29.54 -1.45
CA ALA A 315 31.36 -29.05 -0.90
C ALA A 315 31.55 -27.79 -0.05
N VAL A 316 32.63 -27.73 0.73
CA VAL A 316 32.96 -26.53 1.53
C VAL A 316 33.41 -25.37 0.64
N ASP A 317 34.20 -25.62 -0.41
CA ASP A 317 34.63 -24.58 -1.35
C ASP A 317 33.46 -23.99 -2.14
N GLU A 318 32.53 -24.82 -2.61
CA GLU A 318 31.28 -24.39 -3.23
C GLU A 318 30.48 -23.49 -2.27
N ARG A 319 30.37 -23.88 -1.00
CA ARG A 319 29.64 -23.11 0.01
C ARG A 319 30.30 -21.78 0.37
N ILE A 320 31.64 -21.75 0.46
CA ILE A 320 32.39 -20.50 0.67
C ILE A 320 32.18 -19.57 -0.54
N ASN A 321 32.19 -20.09 -1.76
CA ASN A 321 31.96 -19.29 -2.96
C ASN A 321 30.52 -18.73 -2.99
N GLN A 322 29.51 -19.53 -2.62
CA GLN A 322 28.13 -19.08 -2.47
C GLN A 322 28.00 -17.94 -1.44
N LEU A 323 28.66 -18.04 -0.29
CA LEU A 323 28.63 -16.98 0.73
C LEU A 323 29.30 -15.69 0.27
N LYS A 324 30.38 -15.79 -0.51
CA LYS A 324 31.05 -14.61 -1.09
C LYS A 324 30.18 -13.91 -2.14
N SER A 325 29.38 -14.66 -2.92
CA SER A 325 28.38 -14.03 -3.80
C SER A 325 27.24 -13.39 -3.01
N MET A 326 26.79 -14.02 -1.91
CA MET A 326 25.73 -13.48 -1.05
C MET A 326 26.09 -12.11 -0.44
N GLU A 327 27.36 -11.85 -0.13
CA GLU A 327 27.81 -10.61 0.54
C GLU A 327 27.65 -9.34 -0.30
N SER A 328 27.74 -9.41 -1.63
CA SER A 328 27.78 -8.21 -2.48
C SER A 328 26.59 -8.07 -3.45
N GLU A 329 25.93 -9.17 -3.79
CA GLU A 329 24.87 -9.19 -4.81
C GLU A 329 23.48 -9.18 -4.18
N ASP A 330 23.27 -9.92 -3.09
CA ASP A 330 21.96 -10.03 -2.45
C ASP A 330 21.49 -8.73 -1.81
N ILE A 331 22.37 -7.97 -1.15
CA ILE A 331 22.00 -6.66 -0.57
C ILE A 331 21.61 -5.67 -1.66
N LYS A 332 22.34 -5.68 -2.79
CA LYS A 332 22.00 -4.83 -3.94
C LYS A 332 20.64 -5.22 -4.51
N ILE A 333 20.38 -6.52 -4.66
CA ILE A 333 19.07 -7.03 -5.09
C ILE A 333 17.99 -6.60 -4.10
N CYS A 334 18.18 -6.77 -2.79
CA CYS A 334 17.21 -6.35 -1.77
C CYS A 334 16.93 -4.83 -1.79
N ILE A 335 17.96 -4.00 -1.97
CA ILE A 335 17.79 -2.54 -2.10
C ILE A 335 17.01 -2.20 -3.38
N LEU A 336 17.33 -2.86 -4.50
CA LEU A 336 16.67 -2.62 -5.79
C LEU A 336 15.21 -3.08 -5.77
N ASP A 337 14.92 -4.27 -5.24
CA ASP A 337 13.58 -4.81 -5.09
C ASP A 337 12.76 -3.91 -4.15
N SER A 338 13.32 -3.53 -3.00
CA SER A 338 12.67 -2.57 -2.09
C SER A 338 12.36 -1.23 -2.76
N LEU A 339 13.31 -0.66 -3.52
CA LEU A 339 13.08 0.59 -4.24
C LEU A 339 11.97 0.43 -5.29
N ARG A 340 11.97 -0.69 -6.01
CA ARG A 340 10.95 -1.01 -7.00
C ARG A 340 9.58 -1.09 -6.36
N ASP A 341 9.43 -1.78 -5.25
CA ASP A 341 8.15 -1.94 -4.56
C ASP A 341 7.61 -0.59 -4.05
N VAL A 342 8.48 0.26 -3.48
CA VAL A 342 8.08 1.60 -3.04
C VAL A 342 7.61 2.45 -4.22
N ILE A 343 8.31 2.39 -5.36
CA ILE A 343 7.93 3.13 -6.58
C ILE A 343 6.60 2.60 -7.13
N ASP A 344 6.46 1.29 -7.28
CA ASP A 344 5.26 0.63 -7.83
C ASP A 344 4.04 0.94 -6.95
N MET A 345 4.20 0.95 -5.62
CA MET A 345 3.14 1.35 -4.69
C MET A 345 2.79 2.84 -4.81
N THR A 346 3.80 3.71 -4.94
CA THR A 346 3.59 5.15 -5.13
C THR A 346 2.79 5.43 -6.41
N ILE A 347 3.10 4.72 -7.50
CA ILE A 347 2.36 4.81 -8.78
C ILE A 347 0.93 4.29 -8.61
N THR A 348 0.74 3.13 -7.99
CA THR A 348 -0.58 2.53 -7.76
C THR A 348 -1.48 3.47 -6.95
N ASN A 349 -0.94 4.12 -5.93
CA ASN A 349 -1.67 5.10 -5.13
C ASN A 349 -1.99 6.38 -5.90
N TYR A 350 -1.10 6.83 -6.79
CA TYR A 350 -1.40 7.92 -7.71
C TYR A 350 -2.60 7.57 -8.60
N ASP A 351 -2.62 6.38 -9.20
CA ASP A 351 -3.72 5.93 -10.06
C ASP A 351 -5.06 5.88 -9.33
N ARG A 352 -5.08 5.38 -8.08
CA ARG A 352 -6.28 5.42 -7.21
C ARG A 352 -6.76 6.85 -6.97
N ASN A 353 -5.85 7.77 -6.65
CA ASN A 353 -6.21 9.18 -6.42
C ASN A 353 -6.77 9.85 -7.69
N ILE A 354 -6.21 9.53 -8.86
CA ILE A 354 -6.73 10.04 -10.14
C ILE A 354 -8.14 9.52 -10.42
N LYS A 355 -8.42 8.24 -10.14
CA LYS A 355 -9.78 7.69 -10.24
C LYS A 355 -10.76 8.45 -9.36
N LYS A 356 -10.43 8.66 -8.08
CA LYS A 356 -11.28 9.43 -7.15
C LYS A 356 -11.57 10.85 -7.64
N ILE A 357 -10.56 11.57 -8.14
CA ILE A 357 -10.75 12.92 -8.71
C ILE A 357 -11.68 12.89 -9.93
N ASN A 358 -11.56 11.85 -10.78
CA ASN A 358 -12.43 11.68 -11.94
C ASN A 358 -13.88 11.43 -11.53
N ASP A 359 -14.10 10.60 -10.51
CA ASP A 359 -15.43 10.24 -10.00
C ASP A 359 -16.09 11.47 -9.35
N GLU A 360 -15.39 12.19 -8.46
CA GLU A 360 -15.86 13.44 -7.84
C GLU A 360 -16.24 14.49 -8.90
N TYR A 361 -15.44 14.63 -9.96
CA TYR A 361 -15.76 15.51 -11.07
C TYR A 361 -17.02 15.05 -11.82
N HIS A 362 -17.17 13.74 -12.05
CA HIS A 362 -18.34 13.21 -12.76
C HIS A 362 -19.63 13.48 -11.99
N ASP A 363 -19.62 13.20 -10.69
CA ASP A 363 -20.75 13.43 -9.78
C ASP A 363 -21.13 14.91 -9.72
N TYR A 364 -20.15 15.80 -9.63
CA TYR A 364 -20.40 17.24 -9.65
C TYR A 364 -21.03 17.71 -10.97
N ILE A 365 -20.58 17.19 -12.12
CA ILE A 365 -21.19 17.51 -13.42
C ILE A 365 -22.63 16.99 -13.52
N GLN A 366 -22.91 15.81 -12.98
CA GLN A 366 -24.28 15.29 -12.93
C GLN A 366 -25.19 16.18 -12.07
N LEU A 367 -24.71 16.61 -10.90
CA LEU A 367 -25.42 17.54 -10.02
C LEU A 367 -25.76 18.84 -10.76
N LEU A 368 -24.78 19.47 -11.41
CA LEU A 368 -25.00 20.70 -12.17
C LEU A 368 -26.02 20.55 -13.30
N LYS A 369 -26.03 19.39 -13.98
CA LYS A 369 -27.03 19.10 -15.03
C LYS A 369 -28.43 18.97 -14.45
N SER A 370 -28.56 18.30 -13.30
CA SER A 370 -29.84 18.17 -12.59
C SER A 370 -30.35 19.54 -12.14
N GLU A 371 -29.49 20.37 -11.55
CA GLU A 371 -29.83 21.76 -11.15
C GLU A 371 -30.31 22.60 -12.34
N LEU A 372 -29.62 22.53 -13.49
CA LEU A 372 -30.03 23.26 -14.69
C LEU A 372 -31.40 22.81 -15.19
N GLY A 373 -31.63 21.50 -15.25
CA GLY A 373 -32.92 20.92 -15.67
C GLY A 373 -34.07 21.38 -14.77
N GLN A 374 -33.88 21.29 -13.45
CA GLN A 374 -34.88 21.67 -12.48
C GLN A 374 -35.16 23.18 -12.48
N ASN A 375 -34.12 24.02 -12.52
CA ASN A 375 -34.30 25.47 -12.57
C ASN A 375 -34.96 25.93 -13.88
N SER A 376 -34.60 25.33 -15.01
CA SER A 376 -35.22 25.63 -16.31
C SER A 376 -36.71 25.30 -16.30
N GLN A 377 -37.06 24.13 -15.76
CA GLN A 377 -38.45 23.70 -15.65
C GLN A 377 -39.25 24.61 -14.70
N ASP A 378 -38.68 24.97 -13.56
CA ASP A 378 -39.31 25.88 -12.60
C ASP A 378 -39.62 27.25 -13.20
N VAL A 379 -38.66 27.85 -13.92
CA VAL A 379 -38.85 29.14 -14.60
C VAL A 379 -39.90 29.02 -15.72
N MET A 380 -39.90 27.91 -16.45
CA MET A 380 -40.90 27.67 -17.49
C MET A 380 -42.32 27.60 -16.92
N GLU A 381 -42.52 26.80 -15.88
CA GLU A 381 -43.84 26.52 -15.28
C GLU A 381 -44.38 27.71 -14.48
N LYS A 382 -43.52 28.37 -13.70
CA LYS A 382 -43.94 29.42 -12.76
C LYS A 382 -44.04 30.80 -13.41
N ASP A 383 -43.19 31.08 -14.41
CA ASP A 383 -43.09 32.43 -14.98
C ASP A 383 -43.39 32.48 -16.48
N HIS A 384 -42.73 31.65 -17.29
CA HIS A 384 -42.78 31.82 -18.74
C HIS A 384 -44.16 31.49 -19.32
N ILE A 385 -44.70 30.32 -18.99
CA ILE A 385 -46.02 29.87 -19.44
C ILE A 385 -47.13 30.81 -18.94
N PRO A 386 -47.21 31.15 -17.63
CA PRO A 386 -48.24 32.06 -17.13
C PRO A 386 -48.21 33.45 -17.78
N ALA A 387 -47.02 34.00 -18.06
CA ALA A 387 -46.89 35.29 -18.73
C ALA A 387 -47.45 35.27 -20.16
N LEU A 388 -47.20 34.21 -20.93
CA LEU A 388 -47.75 34.05 -22.28
C LEU A 388 -49.28 33.85 -22.25
N ILE A 389 -49.77 33.07 -21.29
CA ILE A 389 -51.23 32.90 -21.07
C ILE A 389 -51.90 34.23 -20.75
N LYS A 390 -51.26 35.10 -19.95
CA LYS A 390 -51.78 36.42 -19.62
C LYS A 390 -51.92 37.30 -20.87
N ILE A 391 -50.90 37.34 -21.74
CA ILE A 391 -50.95 38.09 -23.01
C ILE A 391 -52.11 37.59 -23.88
N GLU A 392 -52.29 36.27 -23.99
CA GLU A 392 -53.37 35.68 -24.79
C GLU A 392 -54.76 36.01 -24.20
N LYS A 393 -54.91 35.97 -22.87
CA LYS A 393 -56.15 36.39 -22.19
C LYS A 393 -56.46 37.87 -22.43
N GLU A 394 -55.45 38.73 -22.37
CA GLU A 394 -55.61 40.17 -22.65
C GLU A 394 -55.99 40.42 -24.11
N LYS A 395 -55.38 39.71 -25.07
CA LYS A 395 -55.75 39.73 -26.49
C LYS A 395 -57.22 39.37 -26.67
N MET A 396 -57.66 38.27 -26.09
CA MET A 396 -59.06 37.81 -26.16
C MET A 396 -60.05 38.85 -25.57
N MET A 397 -59.70 39.48 -24.46
CA MET A 397 -60.52 40.53 -23.85
C MET A 397 -60.56 41.79 -24.71
N ALA A 398 -59.44 42.19 -25.31
CA ALA A 398 -59.36 43.35 -26.19
C ALA A 398 -60.18 43.13 -27.48
N LEU A 399 -60.09 41.94 -28.08
CA LEU A 399 -60.91 41.55 -29.23
C LEU A 399 -62.39 41.64 -28.89
N LYS A 400 -62.83 41.02 -27.79
CA LYS A 400 -64.24 41.10 -27.33
C LYS A 400 -64.72 42.53 -27.07
N ARG A 401 -63.84 43.45 -26.64
CA ARG A 401 -64.16 44.87 -26.46
C ARG A 401 -64.34 45.58 -27.80
N GLU A 402 -63.46 45.33 -28.77
CA GLU A 402 -63.58 45.91 -30.11
C GLU A 402 -64.81 45.38 -30.87
N GLU A 403 -65.21 44.12 -30.64
CA GLU A 403 -66.45 43.58 -31.21
C GLU A 403 -67.71 44.31 -30.75
N LYS A 404 -67.70 44.84 -29.51
CA LYS A 404 -68.83 45.56 -28.90
C LYS A 404 -68.76 47.07 -29.09
N ARG A 405 -67.69 47.60 -29.70
CA ARG A 405 -67.42 49.03 -29.80
C ARG A 405 -68.24 49.67 -30.91
N SER A 406 -69.16 50.56 -30.57
CA SER A 406 -69.86 51.42 -31.55
C SER A 406 -68.93 52.53 -32.03
N ASP A 407 -68.95 52.81 -33.33
CA ASP A 407 -68.29 53.98 -33.89
C ASP A 407 -69.16 55.23 -33.67
N PRO A 408 -68.62 56.33 -33.12
CA PRO A 408 -69.38 57.56 -32.89
C PRO A 408 -69.84 58.25 -34.17
N SER A 409 -69.27 57.93 -35.34
CA SER A 409 -69.71 58.47 -36.64
C SER A 409 -70.92 57.73 -37.24
N PHE A 410 -71.25 56.54 -36.73
CA PHE A 410 -72.35 55.72 -37.27
C PHE A 410 -73.74 56.21 -36.86
N PRO A 411 -73.99 56.74 -35.64
CA PRO A 411 -75.27 57.36 -35.28
C PRO A 411 -75.67 58.52 -36.21
N GLU A 412 -74.72 59.39 -36.59
CA GLU A 412 -74.98 60.49 -37.51
C GLU A 412 -75.38 59.98 -38.90
N LYS A 413 -74.67 58.99 -39.43
CA LYS A 413 -75.03 58.33 -40.70
C LYS A 413 -76.36 57.58 -40.64
N ARG A 414 -76.68 56.95 -39.50
CA ARG A 414 -77.98 56.30 -39.26
C ARG A 414 -79.13 57.31 -39.21
N ASN A 415 -78.89 58.50 -38.65
CA ASN A 415 -79.87 59.59 -38.64
C ASN A 415 -80.08 60.18 -40.03
N ALA A 416 -79.02 60.34 -40.83
CA ALA A 416 -79.13 60.73 -42.24
C ALA A 416 -79.96 59.72 -43.06
N ILE A 417 -79.74 58.42 -42.85
CA ILE A 417 -80.55 57.36 -43.46
C ILE A 417 -82.02 57.43 -43.01
N ARG A 418 -82.30 57.69 -41.72
CA ARG A 418 -83.68 57.87 -41.23
C ARG A 418 -84.38 59.04 -41.92
N MET A 419 -83.70 60.17 -42.08
CA MET A 419 -84.24 61.33 -42.80
C MET A 419 -84.55 60.99 -44.27
N LEU A 420 -83.72 60.17 -44.93
CA LEU A 420 -83.98 59.70 -46.31
C LEU A 420 -85.21 58.79 -46.38
N ILE A 421 -85.44 57.95 -45.36
CA ILE A 421 -86.63 57.09 -45.24
C ILE A 421 -87.89 57.92 -44.96
N GLU A 422 -87.81 58.91 -44.06
CA GLU A 422 -88.92 59.83 -43.73
C GLU A 422 -89.34 60.70 -44.93
N ASN A 423 -88.43 60.94 -45.88
CA ASN A 423 -88.67 61.68 -47.12
C ASN A 423 -89.05 60.77 -48.32
N GLU A 424 -89.40 59.50 -48.09
CA GLU A 424 -89.81 58.51 -49.13
C GLU A 424 -88.73 58.18 -50.20
N GLN A 425 -87.46 58.50 -49.95
CA GLN A 425 -86.35 58.27 -50.89
C GLN A 425 -85.69 56.90 -50.69
N TYR A 426 -86.46 55.82 -50.89
CA TYR A 426 -86.07 54.45 -50.52
C TYR A 426 -84.84 53.91 -51.26
N ASP A 427 -84.72 54.09 -52.58
CA ASP A 427 -83.57 53.58 -53.36
C ASP A 427 -82.22 54.18 -52.93
N THR A 428 -82.23 55.44 -52.50
CA THR A 428 -81.06 56.14 -51.97
C THR A 428 -80.75 55.73 -50.53
N ALA A 429 -81.78 55.47 -49.71
CA ALA A 429 -81.61 54.94 -48.37
C ALA A 429 -81.02 53.51 -48.39
N ASP A 430 -81.42 52.66 -49.33
CA ASP A 430 -80.88 51.31 -49.52
C ASP A 430 -79.40 51.31 -49.96
N LYS A 431 -79.01 52.25 -50.82
CA LYS A 431 -77.60 52.43 -51.20
C LYS A 431 -76.76 52.95 -50.03
N GLU A 432 -77.25 53.90 -49.26
CA GLU A 432 -76.58 54.47 -48.08
C GLU A 432 -76.46 53.43 -46.94
N THR A 433 -77.48 52.61 -46.70
CA THR A 433 -77.44 51.50 -45.73
C THR A 433 -76.40 50.44 -46.12
N ALA A 434 -76.40 49.99 -47.38
CA ALA A 434 -75.40 49.04 -47.87
C ALA A 434 -73.96 49.60 -47.81
N GLN A 435 -73.78 50.90 -48.07
CA GLN A 435 -72.50 51.58 -47.90
C GLN A 435 -72.07 51.66 -46.43
N LEU A 436 -73.00 51.99 -45.53
CA LEU A 436 -72.76 52.03 -44.09
C LEU A 436 -72.36 50.66 -43.56
N GLU A 437 -73.04 49.57 -43.96
CA GLU A 437 -72.68 48.20 -43.58
C GLU A 437 -71.28 47.80 -44.05
N LYS A 438 -70.93 48.09 -45.32
CA LYS A 438 -69.56 47.85 -45.83
C LYS A 438 -68.51 48.63 -45.04
N LEU A 439 -68.82 49.88 -44.68
CA LEU A 439 -67.94 50.72 -43.84
C LEU A 439 -67.81 50.16 -42.43
N VAL A 440 -68.90 49.70 -41.81
CA VAL A 440 -68.88 49.06 -40.48
C VAL A 440 -67.99 47.83 -40.48
N ILE A 441 -68.15 46.94 -41.47
CA ILE A 441 -67.34 45.72 -41.59
C ILE A 441 -65.87 46.06 -41.82
N LYS A 442 -65.56 47.01 -42.71
CA LYS A 442 -64.19 47.42 -43.04
C LYS A 442 -63.50 48.05 -41.82
N THR A 443 -64.16 48.99 -41.15
CA THR A 443 -63.63 49.66 -39.96
C THR A 443 -63.43 48.68 -38.80
N ARG A 444 -64.35 47.71 -38.62
CA ARG A 444 -64.21 46.65 -37.61
C ARG A 444 -63.02 45.74 -37.92
N LYS A 445 -62.87 45.26 -39.16
CA LYS A 445 -61.73 44.44 -39.57
C LYS A 445 -60.39 45.14 -39.31
N GLN A 446 -60.27 46.40 -39.71
CA GLN A 446 -59.04 47.18 -39.49
C GLN A 446 -58.72 47.36 -37.99
N ARG A 447 -59.73 47.48 -37.13
CA ARG A 447 -59.51 47.58 -35.68
C ARG A 447 -59.07 46.26 -35.07
N ILE A 448 -59.71 45.15 -35.46
CA ILE A 448 -59.33 43.80 -35.03
C ILE A 448 -57.88 43.50 -35.46
N GLU A 449 -57.53 43.77 -36.71
CA GLU A 449 -56.19 43.55 -37.24
C GLU A 449 -55.13 44.36 -36.47
N LYS A 450 -55.43 45.61 -36.11
CA LYS A 450 -54.53 46.43 -35.26
C LYS A 450 -54.36 45.84 -33.86
N VAL A 451 -55.41 45.28 -33.27
CA VAL A 451 -55.33 44.60 -31.96
C VAL A 451 -54.48 43.33 -32.10
N GLU A 452 -54.71 42.51 -33.11
CA GLU A 452 -53.91 41.31 -33.37
C GLU A 452 -52.43 41.63 -33.55
N GLN A 453 -52.09 42.57 -34.42
CA GLN A 453 -50.71 43.02 -34.63
C GLN A 453 -50.05 43.49 -33.33
N LYS A 454 -50.77 44.25 -32.48
CA LYS A 454 -50.25 44.72 -31.19
C LYS A 454 -49.91 43.55 -30.26
N TYR A 455 -50.83 42.60 -30.10
CA TYR A 455 -50.62 41.49 -29.16
C TYR A 455 -49.64 40.44 -29.70
N ASP A 456 -49.56 40.25 -31.01
CA ASP A 456 -48.57 39.37 -31.63
C ASP A 456 -47.16 39.96 -31.46
N LEU A 457 -47.00 41.29 -31.59
CA LEU A 457 -45.75 41.97 -31.27
C LEU A 457 -45.37 41.80 -29.79
N MET A 458 -46.31 42.01 -28.87
CA MET A 458 -46.07 41.80 -27.43
C MET A 458 -45.67 40.35 -27.11
N LYS A 459 -46.31 39.37 -27.76
CA LYS A 459 -45.99 37.95 -27.61
C LYS A 459 -44.58 37.64 -28.12
N GLN A 460 -44.20 38.15 -29.29
CA GLN A 460 -42.85 37.98 -29.84
C GLN A 460 -41.79 38.60 -28.92
N GLN A 461 -42.00 39.83 -28.46
CA GLN A 461 -41.09 40.49 -27.51
C GLN A 461 -40.94 39.67 -26.22
N LYS A 462 -42.04 39.08 -25.72
CA LYS A 462 -41.98 38.27 -24.51
C LYS A 462 -41.24 36.94 -24.72
N ILE A 463 -41.46 36.27 -25.85
CA ILE A 463 -40.73 35.05 -26.23
C ILE A 463 -39.23 35.33 -26.33
N GLU A 464 -38.84 36.45 -26.93
CA GLU A 464 -37.43 36.81 -27.07
C GLU A 464 -36.78 37.05 -25.71
N SER A 465 -37.44 37.81 -24.82
CA SER A 465 -36.99 38.00 -23.43
C SER A 465 -36.87 36.69 -22.65
N GLN A 466 -37.80 35.75 -22.84
CA GLN A 466 -37.75 34.43 -22.20
C GLN A 466 -36.59 33.58 -22.73
N ARG A 467 -36.31 33.64 -24.05
CA ARG A 467 -35.16 32.98 -24.67
C ARG A 467 -33.83 33.52 -24.12
N GLU A 468 -33.71 34.83 -23.96
CA GLU A 468 -32.52 35.46 -23.37
C GLU A 468 -32.27 34.96 -21.94
N GLU A 469 -33.32 34.81 -21.13
CA GLU A 469 -33.22 34.30 -19.76
C GLU A 469 -32.74 32.85 -19.71
N LEU A 470 -33.30 31.95 -20.53
CA LEU A 470 -32.85 30.56 -20.65
C LEU A 470 -31.39 30.49 -21.10
N LEU A 471 -31.02 31.32 -22.08
CA LEU A 471 -29.66 31.40 -22.61
C LEU A 471 -28.66 31.91 -21.55
N MET A 472 -29.09 32.79 -20.66
CA MET A 472 -28.28 33.21 -19.51
C MET A 472 -28.09 32.09 -18.49
N MET A 473 -29.09 31.23 -18.26
CA MET A 473 -28.94 30.04 -17.41
C MET A 473 -27.95 29.03 -18.02
N GLU A 474 -28.05 28.77 -19.32
CA GLU A 474 -27.10 27.90 -20.04
C GLU A 474 -25.66 28.45 -19.98
N LYS A 475 -25.49 29.76 -20.13
CA LYS A 475 -24.18 30.42 -19.98
C LYS A 475 -23.61 30.26 -18.58
N ARG A 476 -24.44 30.41 -17.53
CA ARG A 476 -24.02 30.19 -16.14
C ARG A 476 -23.60 28.75 -15.89
N PHE A 477 -24.38 27.78 -16.37
CA PHE A 477 -24.03 26.36 -16.31
C PHE A 477 -22.70 26.09 -17.03
N SER A 478 -22.53 26.58 -18.26
CA SER A 478 -21.31 26.41 -19.05
C SER A 478 -20.09 26.96 -18.33
N ARG A 479 -20.22 28.12 -17.66
CA ARG A 479 -19.15 28.71 -16.84
C ARG A 479 -18.81 27.81 -15.63
N LYS A 480 -19.81 27.28 -14.92
CA LYS A 480 -19.58 26.35 -13.81
C LYS A 480 -18.88 25.07 -14.27
N VAL A 481 -19.27 24.51 -15.42
CA VAL A 481 -18.63 23.32 -16.02
C VAL A 481 -17.18 23.62 -16.41
N GLN A 482 -16.91 24.79 -16.98
CA GLN A 482 -15.55 25.19 -17.32
C GLN A 482 -14.66 25.30 -16.07
N LEU A 483 -15.16 25.96 -15.02
CA LEU A 483 -14.46 26.05 -13.73
C LEU A 483 -14.20 24.65 -13.13
N ALA A 484 -15.18 23.75 -13.17
CA ALA A 484 -15.01 22.38 -12.71
C ALA A 484 -13.90 21.63 -13.49
N LYS A 485 -13.83 21.85 -14.81
CA LYS A 485 -12.79 21.26 -15.67
C LYS A 485 -11.40 21.81 -15.34
N GLU A 486 -11.30 23.11 -15.07
CA GLU A 486 -10.06 23.75 -14.62
C GLU A 486 -9.63 23.23 -13.25
N ASN A 487 -10.56 23.14 -12.27
CA ASN A 487 -10.29 22.58 -10.95
C ASN A 487 -9.80 21.13 -11.02
N LYS A 488 -10.45 20.29 -11.84
CA LYS A 488 -10.01 18.92 -12.10
C LYS A 488 -8.59 18.89 -12.64
N LYS A 489 -8.28 19.73 -13.63
CA LYS A 489 -6.94 19.80 -14.24
C LYS A 489 -5.90 20.18 -13.18
N THR A 490 -6.16 21.22 -12.39
CA THR A 490 -5.26 21.67 -11.31
C THR A 490 -5.06 20.60 -10.25
N ALA A 491 -6.12 19.87 -9.87
CA ALA A 491 -6.02 18.76 -8.92
C ALA A 491 -5.14 17.62 -9.45
N ILE A 492 -5.30 17.24 -10.73
CA ILE A 492 -4.46 16.22 -11.38
C ILE A 492 -3.00 16.69 -11.45
N GLU A 493 -2.74 17.94 -11.87
CA GLU A 493 -1.39 18.50 -11.93
C GLU A 493 -0.72 18.56 -10.55
N SER A 494 -1.47 18.90 -9.51
CA SER A 494 -0.99 18.87 -8.13
C SER A 494 -0.58 17.45 -7.70
N ARG A 495 -1.44 16.45 -7.97
CA ARG A 495 -1.10 15.04 -7.70
C ARG A 495 0.11 14.57 -8.47
N PHE A 496 0.28 15.00 -9.72
CA PHE A 496 1.43 14.65 -10.54
C PHE A 496 2.73 15.22 -9.96
N LYS A 497 2.71 16.47 -9.48
CA LYS A 497 3.87 17.09 -8.80
C LYS A 497 4.24 16.33 -7.51
N ILE A 498 3.25 15.90 -6.74
CA ILE A 498 3.47 15.09 -5.51
C ILE A 498 4.07 13.73 -5.86
N LEU A 499 3.56 13.05 -6.90
CA LEU A 499 4.14 11.80 -7.38
C LEU A 499 5.61 11.98 -7.76
N GLN A 500 5.90 13.01 -8.56
CA GLN A 500 7.25 13.29 -9.03
C GLN A 500 8.21 13.61 -7.88
N SER A 501 7.78 14.41 -6.90
CA SER A 501 8.60 14.75 -5.74
C SER A 501 8.82 13.54 -4.82
N SER A 502 7.78 12.70 -4.63
CA SER A 502 7.85 11.47 -3.84
C SER A 502 8.84 10.47 -4.46
N ILE A 503 8.66 10.12 -5.74
CA ILE A 503 9.57 9.20 -6.45
C ILE A 503 11.00 9.73 -6.39
N ARG A 504 11.21 11.03 -6.63
CA ARG A 504 12.54 11.64 -6.60
C ARG A 504 13.17 11.58 -5.21
N SER A 505 12.43 11.93 -4.17
CA SER A 505 12.91 11.88 -2.78
C SER A 505 13.26 10.45 -2.37
N THR A 506 12.37 9.49 -2.62
CA THR A 506 12.58 8.07 -2.32
C THR A 506 13.78 7.52 -3.08
N SER A 507 13.90 7.79 -4.37
CA SER A 507 15.04 7.38 -5.20
C SER A 507 16.35 7.95 -4.67
N GLN A 508 16.34 9.22 -4.26
CA GLN A 508 17.53 9.87 -3.72
C GLN A 508 17.95 9.25 -2.38
N ARG A 509 17.01 8.97 -1.47
CA ARG A 509 17.30 8.31 -0.18
C ARG A 509 17.88 6.91 -0.38
N HIS A 510 17.25 6.10 -1.22
CA HIS A 510 17.74 4.76 -1.55
C HIS A 510 19.11 4.79 -2.23
N LEU A 511 19.34 5.76 -3.14
CA LEU A 511 20.65 5.95 -3.77
C LEU A 511 21.72 6.35 -2.75
N THR A 512 21.42 7.28 -1.84
CA THR A 512 22.36 7.68 -0.79
C THR A 512 22.72 6.51 0.12
N PHE A 513 21.73 5.70 0.53
CA PHE A 513 21.96 4.49 1.30
C PHE A 513 22.78 3.46 0.52
N ALA A 514 22.42 3.18 -0.74
CA ALA A 514 23.15 2.24 -1.60
C ALA A 514 24.60 2.66 -1.81
N LEU A 515 24.86 3.96 -2.02
CA LEU A 515 26.23 4.48 -2.13
C LEU A 515 26.99 4.29 -0.81
N ARG A 516 26.38 4.58 0.34
CA ARG A 516 27.00 4.35 1.65
C ARG A 516 27.37 2.88 1.85
N GLU A 517 26.48 1.95 1.51
CA GLU A 517 26.67 0.52 1.74
C GLU A 517 27.49 -0.18 0.65
N ALA A 518 27.61 0.39 -0.56
CA ALA A 518 28.43 -0.15 -1.65
C ALA A 518 29.92 0.26 -1.56
N PHE A 519 30.25 1.30 -0.79
CA PHE A 519 31.62 1.79 -0.61
C PHE A 519 32.30 1.34 0.69
N PHE A 520 31.66 0.48 1.49
CA PHE A 520 32.22 -0.22 2.64
C PHE A 520 31.93 -1.71 2.52
#